data_AF-A0AAV4E9R9-F1
#
_entry.id   AF-A0AAV4E9R9-F1
#
_cell.length_a   1.000
_cell.length_b   1.000
_cell.length_c   1.000
_cell.angle_alpha   90.00
_cell.angle_beta   90.00
_cell.angle_gamma   90.00
#
_symmetry.space_group_name_H-M   'P 1'
#
loop_
_entity.id
_entity.type
_entity.pdbx_description
1 polymer ?
#
loop_
_entity_poly.entity_id
_entity_poly.type
_entity_poly.pdbx_seq_one_letter_code
_entity_poly.pdbx_strand_id
1 'polypeptide(L)'
;HVLSSSLRSSRVVVVVVVVLVVVVVVVVVVVVVVVAVVVVVVVVVVVVVVVVVVVVFVVSSVNFQNRILDLKSISWCSIIVLTCEVDKVENPMPRRAVVFAPIVGVNYYMPLLFSFLRRVATMAETQRYISGTASMAFVTVPNMEVAKKLAGDLVQKRLAACVNIIPGVFSVYEWEGKIEQDSELILMIKTLTTKVDELSEYVRNNHPYDCAEVISSQIDNGNAPYLQWISQTVLGEPDKKK
;
A
#
# COMPACT_ATOMS: atom_id res chain seq x y z
N HIS A 1 -54.03 21.63 -57.72
CA HIS A 1 -54.15 22.38 -56.45
C HIS A 1 -54.49 21.50 -55.23
N VAL A 2 -55.41 20.54 -55.31
CA VAL A 2 -55.79 19.68 -54.16
C VAL A 2 -54.72 18.61 -53.79
N LEU A 3 -53.98 18.08 -54.76
CA LEU A 3 -52.89 17.12 -54.53
C LEU A 3 -51.64 17.77 -53.89
N SER A 4 -51.35 19.04 -54.18
CA SER A 4 -50.21 19.77 -53.62
C SER A 4 -50.41 20.20 -52.16
N SER A 5 -51.66 20.42 -51.72
CA SER A 5 -51.97 20.71 -50.31
C SER A 5 -51.91 19.46 -49.43
N SER A 6 -52.34 18.31 -49.95
CA SER A 6 -52.25 17.01 -49.27
C SER A 6 -50.78 16.59 -49.00
N LEU A 7 -49.91 16.69 -50.01
CA LEU A 7 -48.48 16.41 -49.87
C LEU A 7 -47.74 17.38 -48.92
N ARG A 8 -48.19 18.63 -48.84
CA ARG A 8 -47.66 19.63 -47.89
C ARG A 8 -48.07 19.29 -46.45
N SER A 9 -49.29 18.79 -46.25
CA SER A 9 -49.78 18.32 -44.94
C SER A 9 -48.98 17.10 -44.45
N SER A 10 -48.71 16.12 -45.30
CA SER A 10 -47.93 14.93 -44.92
C SER A 10 -46.48 15.26 -44.54
N ARG A 11 -45.83 16.21 -45.23
CA ARG A 11 -44.48 16.67 -44.87
C ARG A 11 -44.45 17.42 -43.54
N VAL A 12 -45.47 18.23 -43.25
CA VAL A 12 -45.61 18.91 -41.95
C VAL A 12 -45.80 17.90 -40.82
N VAL A 13 -46.63 16.87 -41.03
CA VAL A 13 -46.83 15.80 -40.04
C VAL A 13 -45.52 15.05 -39.77
N VAL A 14 -44.74 14.71 -40.80
CA VAL A 14 -43.44 14.04 -40.63
C VAL A 14 -42.46 14.92 -39.85
N VAL A 15 -42.38 16.23 -40.17
CA VAL A 15 -41.51 17.17 -39.43
C VAL A 15 -41.93 17.29 -37.97
N VAL A 16 -43.24 17.39 -37.69
CA VAL A 16 -43.76 17.45 -36.31
C VAL A 16 -43.42 16.17 -35.54
N VAL A 17 -43.59 14.99 -36.15
CA VAL A 17 -43.26 13.70 -35.52
C VAL A 17 -41.76 13.61 -35.24
N VAL A 18 -40.89 14.00 -36.18
CA VAL A 18 -39.44 13.98 -36.00
C VAL A 18 -39.02 14.94 -34.88
N VAL A 19 -39.57 16.15 -34.84
CA VAL A 19 -39.30 17.11 -33.76
C VAL A 19 -39.75 16.55 -32.41
N LEU A 20 -40.91 15.91 -32.35
CA LEU A 20 -41.44 15.33 -31.11
C LEU A 20 -40.58 14.16 -30.62
N VAL A 21 -40.11 13.31 -31.53
CA VAL A 21 -39.16 12.23 -31.21
C VAL A 21 -37.84 12.79 -30.69
N VAL A 22 -37.29 13.82 -31.34
CA VAL A 22 -36.05 14.47 -30.88
C VAL A 22 -36.22 15.07 -29.48
N VAL A 23 -37.34 15.76 -29.23
CA VAL A 23 -37.66 16.32 -27.90
C VAL A 23 -37.75 15.21 -26.85
N VAL A 24 -38.45 14.10 -27.15
CA VAL A 24 -38.55 12.96 -26.22
C VAL A 24 -37.17 12.37 -25.92
N VAL A 25 -36.33 12.16 -26.94
CA VAL A 25 -34.96 11.64 -26.76
C VAL A 25 -34.13 12.57 -25.89
N VAL A 26 -34.17 13.88 -26.15
CA VAL A 26 -33.44 14.88 -25.33
C VAL A 26 -33.92 14.85 -23.88
N VAL A 27 -35.23 14.79 -23.64
CA VAL A 27 -35.79 14.71 -22.28
C VAL A 27 -35.32 13.43 -21.57
N VAL A 28 -35.36 12.27 -22.25
CA VAL A 28 -34.88 11.01 -21.67
C VAL A 28 -33.40 11.08 -21.31
N VAL A 29 -32.56 11.62 -22.20
CA VAL A 29 -31.12 11.78 -21.94
C VAL A 29 -30.88 12.69 -20.73
N VAL A 30 -31.58 13.82 -20.64
CA VAL A 30 -31.47 14.75 -19.51
C VAL A 30 -31.88 14.05 -18.20
N VAL A 31 -32.99 13.30 -18.19
CA VAL A 31 -33.44 12.57 -17.01
C VAL A 31 -32.40 11.52 -16.57
N VAL A 32 -31.84 10.75 -17.50
CA VAL A 32 -30.82 9.74 -17.20
C VAL A 32 -29.57 10.38 -16.60
N VAL A 33 -29.10 11.51 -17.17
CA VAL A 33 -27.94 12.24 -16.65
C VAL A 33 -28.21 12.78 -15.24
N VAL A 34 -29.38 13.37 -15.01
CA VAL A 34 -29.76 13.89 -13.68
C VAL A 34 -29.81 12.76 -12.65
N VAL A 35 -30.43 11.62 -12.99
CA VAL A 35 -30.48 10.45 -12.10
C VAL A 35 -29.07 9.93 -11.80
N ALA A 36 -28.19 9.83 -12.80
CA ALA A 36 -26.80 9.41 -12.60
C ALA A 36 -26.05 10.35 -11.66
N VAL A 37 -26.19 11.67 -11.83
CA VAL A 37 -25.57 12.68 -10.96
C VAL A 37 -26.09 12.54 -9.52
N VAL A 38 -27.41 12.39 -9.34
CA VAL A 38 -28.00 12.20 -8.01
C VAL A 38 -27.46 10.95 -7.33
N VAL A 39 -27.37 9.83 -8.05
CA VAL A 39 -26.81 8.58 -7.52
C VAL A 39 -25.36 8.77 -7.08
N VAL A 40 -24.52 9.41 -7.90
CA VAL A 40 -23.12 9.69 -7.55
C VAL A 40 -23.04 10.56 -6.30
N VAL A 41 -23.83 11.63 -6.21
CA VAL A 41 -23.86 12.51 -5.04
C VAL A 41 -24.27 11.76 -3.78
N VAL A 42 -25.32 10.93 -3.85
CA VAL A 42 -25.78 10.11 -2.72
C VAL A 42 -24.68 9.14 -2.27
N VAL A 43 -24.01 8.45 -3.21
CA VAL A 43 -22.91 7.54 -2.88
C VAL A 43 -21.77 8.28 -2.20
N VAL A 44 -21.35 9.44 -2.71
CA VAL A 44 -20.29 10.25 -2.11
C VAL A 44 -20.69 10.69 -0.70
N VAL A 45 -21.91 11.18 -0.50
CA VAL A 45 -22.40 11.59 0.83
C VAL A 45 -22.39 10.41 1.80
N VAL A 46 -22.87 9.24 1.40
CA VAL A 46 -22.87 8.03 2.24
C VAL A 46 -21.44 7.64 2.62
N VAL A 47 -20.50 7.65 1.66
CA VAL A 47 -19.09 7.34 1.93
C VAL A 47 -18.48 8.35 2.92
N VAL A 48 -18.71 9.65 2.73
CA VAL A 48 -18.22 10.69 3.63
C VAL A 48 -18.80 10.50 5.04
N VAL A 49 -20.11 10.25 5.17
CA VAL A 49 -20.74 10.00 6.47
C VAL A 49 -20.14 8.78 7.15
N VAL A 50 -19.94 7.68 6.43
CA VAL A 50 -19.32 6.46 6.98
C VAL A 50 -17.89 6.76 7.45
N VAL A 51 -17.08 7.46 6.65
CA VAL A 51 -15.72 7.84 7.02
C VAL A 51 -15.71 8.71 8.27
N VAL A 52 -16.59 9.72 8.35
CA VAL A 52 -16.69 10.60 9.52
C VAL A 52 -17.09 9.81 10.76
N VAL A 53 -18.08 8.92 10.67
CA VAL A 53 -18.51 8.06 11.80
C VAL A 53 -17.36 7.16 12.26
N VAL A 54 -16.62 6.55 11.34
CA VAL A 54 -15.46 5.71 11.66
C VAL A 54 -14.36 6.53 12.32
N VAL A 55 -14.02 7.70 11.78
CA VAL A 55 -13.00 8.58 12.36
C VAL A 55 -13.40 9.05 13.76
N VAL A 56 -14.65 9.49 13.96
CA VAL A 56 -15.16 9.90 15.27
C VAL A 56 -15.14 8.74 16.26
N PHE A 57 -15.51 7.54 15.82
CA PHE A 57 -15.46 6.35 16.67
C PHE A 57 -14.02 6.00 17.05
N VAL A 58 -13.09 6.00 16.09
CA VAL A 58 -11.67 5.72 16.33
C VAL A 58 -11.04 6.78 17.25
N VAL A 59 -11.27 8.07 16.98
CA VAL A 59 -10.78 9.17 17.83
C VAL A 59 -11.37 9.10 19.24
N SER A 60 -12.66 8.74 19.37
CA SER A 60 -13.28 8.54 20.69
C SER A 60 -12.70 7.32 21.41
N SER A 61 -12.41 6.22 20.71
CA SER A 61 -11.73 5.06 21.28
C SER A 61 -10.29 5.35 21.66
N VAL A 62 -9.56 6.17 20.91
CA VAL A 62 -8.19 6.60 21.22
C VAL A 62 -8.19 7.56 22.42
N ASN A 63 -9.12 8.52 22.48
CA ASN A 63 -9.29 9.38 23.65
C ASN A 63 -9.74 8.60 24.90
N PHE A 64 -10.51 7.52 24.72
CA PHE A 64 -10.87 6.60 25.80
C PHE A 64 -9.65 5.78 26.27
N GLN A 65 -8.82 5.27 25.36
CA GLN A 65 -7.55 4.60 25.68
C GLN A 65 -6.56 5.54 26.39
N ASN A 66 -6.43 6.79 25.93
CA ASN A 66 -5.57 7.80 26.56
C ASN A 66 -6.08 8.20 27.96
N ARG A 67 -7.39 8.23 28.21
CA ARG A 67 -7.95 8.39 29.58
C ARG A 67 -7.77 7.16 30.47
N ILE A 68 -7.67 5.96 29.90
CA ILE A 68 -7.39 4.73 30.65
C ILE A 68 -5.90 4.62 31.03
N LEU A 69 -5.00 5.21 30.23
CA LEU A 69 -3.57 5.20 30.51
C LEU A 69 -3.15 6.07 31.71
N ASP A 70 -3.96 7.06 32.11
CA ASP A 70 -3.79 7.81 33.36
C ASP A 70 -4.29 7.08 34.61
N LEU A 71 -5.03 5.96 34.46
CA LEU A 71 -5.59 5.16 35.55
C LEU A 71 -4.86 3.82 35.73
N LYS A 72 -3.56 3.76 35.41
CA LYS A 72 -2.68 2.60 35.68
C LYS A 72 -2.31 2.42 37.18
N SER A 73 -3.30 2.54 38.07
CA SER A 73 -3.17 2.16 39.49
C SER A 73 -4.36 1.36 40.02
N ILE A 74 -5.27 0.87 39.17
CA ILE A 74 -6.40 0.07 39.64
C ILE A 74 -6.39 -1.29 38.95
N SER A 75 -6.20 -2.31 39.79
CA SER A 75 -6.18 -3.74 39.51
C SER A 75 -7.25 -4.21 38.52
N TRP A 76 -6.82 -5.01 37.55
CA TRP A 76 -7.63 -5.62 36.48
C TRP A 76 -8.60 -6.72 36.94
N CYS A 77 -9.10 -6.66 38.19
CA CYS A 77 -10.10 -7.60 38.71
C CYS A 77 -11.52 -7.01 38.88
N SER A 78 -11.74 -5.71 38.67
CA SER A 78 -13.02 -5.08 39.04
C SER A 78 -14.02 -4.86 37.89
N ILE A 79 -13.69 -5.15 36.63
CA ILE A 79 -14.61 -4.94 35.48
C ILE A 79 -15.41 -6.23 35.14
N ILE A 80 -15.90 -6.92 36.17
CA ILE A 80 -17.00 -7.90 36.03
C ILE A 80 -18.20 -7.52 36.94
N VAL A 81 -18.04 -6.53 37.83
CA VAL A 81 -19.10 -6.15 38.79
C VAL A 81 -19.57 -4.72 38.53
N LEU A 82 -20.22 -4.51 37.39
CA LEU A 82 -21.09 -3.35 37.18
C LEU A 82 -22.45 -3.83 36.64
N THR A 83 -22.99 -4.83 37.34
CA THR A 83 -24.42 -5.11 37.39
C THR A 83 -24.89 -4.91 38.83
N CYS A 84 -25.00 -3.65 39.28
CA CYS A 84 -25.86 -3.32 40.40
C CYS A 84 -26.26 -1.85 40.35
N GLU A 85 -27.41 -1.55 40.95
CA GLU A 85 -28.05 -0.24 41.11
C GLU A 85 -28.83 0.32 39.90
N VAL A 86 -29.97 -0.31 39.61
CA VAL A 86 -31.17 0.43 39.17
C VAL A 86 -32.26 0.11 40.18
N ASP A 87 -32.32 0.88 41.26
CA ASP A 87 -33.36 0.75 42.27
C ASP A 87 -34.62 1.52 41.80
N LYS A 88 -35.72 0.77 41.69
CA LYS A 88 -37.15 1.15 41.80
C LYS A 88 -37.73 2.17 40.83
N VAL A 89 -38.39 1.66 39.78
CA VAL A 89 -39.69 2.17 39.31
C VAL A 89 -40.60 0.97 38.97
N GLU A 90 -41.73 0.89 39.68
CA GLU A 90 -42.82 -0.07 39.45
C GLU A 90 -43.44 0.09 38.05
N ASN A 91 -43.34 -0.95 37.22
CA ASN A 91 -44.40 -1.45 36.31
C ASN A 91 -43.86 -2.61 35.43
N PRO A 92 -44.56 -3.76 35.29
CA PRO A 92 -44.04 -4.91 34.57
C PRO A 92 -44.47 -4.92 33.09
N MET A 93 -43.51 -4.89 32.17
CA MET A 93 -43.67 -5.35 30.78
C MET A 93 -42.36 -5.98 30.29
N PRO A 94 -42.37 -6.95 29.35
CA PRO A 94 -41.32 -7.95 29.23
C PRO A 94 -40.08 -7.40 28.50
N ARG A 95 -39.10 -6.91 29.27
CA ARG A 95 -37.81 -6.35 28.78
C ARG A 95 -36.73 -7.39 28.45
N ARG A 96 -37.07 -8.69 28.30
CA ARG A 96 -36.06 -9.74 28.06
C ARG A 96 -35.60 -9.89 26.60
N ALA A 97 -36.37 -9.40 25.62
CA ALA A 97 -36.04 -9.59 24.20
C ALA A 97 -35.09 -8.53 23.62
N VAL A 98 -35.02 -7.34 24.20
CA VAL A 98 -34.35 -6.18 23.57
C VAL A 98 -32.85 -6.13 23.84
N VAL A 99 -32.38 -6.71 24.95
CA VAL A 99 -30.96 -6.64 25.36
C VAL A 99 -30.13 -7.81 24.82
N PHE A 100 -30.75 -8.95 24.48
CA PHE A 100 -30.05 -10.13 23.97
C PHE A 100 -29.68 -10.04 22.48
N ALA A 101 -30.48 -9.34 21.66
CA ALA A 101 -30.20 -9.19 20.22
C ALA A 101 -28.90 -8.43 19.89
N PRO A 102 -28.54 -7.30 20.55
CA PRO A 102 -27.30 -6.60 20.22
C PRO A 102 -26.04 -7.35 20.68
N ILE A 103 -26.10 -8.14 21.77
CA ILE A 103 -24.92 -8.85 22.30
C ILE A 103 -24.53 -10.03 21.41
N VAL A 104 -25.52 -10.79 20.91
CA VAL A 104 -25.26 -11.90 19.97
C VAL A 104 -24.81 -11.37 18.61
N GLY A 105 -25.42 -10.30 18.12
CA GLY A 105 -25.00 -9.64 16.88
C GLY A 105 -23.57 -9.11 16.96
N VAL A 106 -23.20 -8.41 18.04
CA VAL A 106 -21.84 -7.90 18.22
C VAL A 106 -20.82 -9.05 18.31
N ASN A 107 -21.11 -10.12 19.05
CA ASN A 107 -20.18 -11.26 19.14
C ASN A 107 -20.05 -12.11 17.86
N TYR A 108 -21.08 -12.16 17.01
CA TYR A 108 -21.00 -12.89 15.73
C TYR A 108 -20.51 -12.04 14.56
N TYR A 109 -20.95 -10.78 14.46
CA TYR A 109 -20.59 -9.90 13.35
C TYR A 109 -19.26 -9.18 13.57
N MET A 110 -18.84 -8.88 14.80
CA MET A 110 -17.56 -8.19 15.02
C MET A 110 -16.33 -9.03 14.67
N PRO A 111 -16.23 -10.34 14.94
CA PRO A 111 -15.08 -11.13 14.48
C PRO A 111 -15.02 -11.23 12.96
N LEU A 112 -16.18 -11.35 12.30
CA LEU A 112 -16.30 -11.33 10.84
C LEU A 112 -15.89 -9.98 10.27
N LEU A 113 -16.39 -8.88 10.83
CA LEU A 113 -16.02 -7.52 10.45
C LEU A 113 -14.54 -7.24 10.72
N PHE A 114 -13.99 -7.63 11.87
CA PHE A 114 -12.57 -7.48 12.18
C PHE A 114 -11.70 -8.32 11.25
N SER A 115 -12.10 -9.56 10.92
CA SER A 115 -11.37 -10.38 9.95
C SER A 115 -11.41 -9.79 8.55
N PHE A 116 -12.54 -9.18 8.17
CA PHE A 116 -12.72 -8.49 6.90
C PHE A 116 -11.92 -7.19 6.86
N LEU A 117 -12.03 -6.34 7.88
CA LEU A 117 -11.26 -5.10 8.01
C LEU A 117 -9.77 -5.37 8.12
N ARG A 118 -9.36 -6.44 8.81
CA ARG A 118 -7.97 -6.90 8.82
C ARG A 118 -7.52 -7.35 7.44
N ARG A 119 -8.35 -8.08 6.69
CA ARG A 119 -8.04 -8.44 5.29
C ARG A 119 -7.91 -7.21 4.41
N VAL A 120 -8.86 -6.26 4.50
CA VAL A 120 -8.82 -4.98 3.77
C VAL A 120 -7.59 -4.16 4.17
N ALA A 121 -7.25 -4.10 5.45
CA ALA A 121 -6.04 -3.42 5.94
C ALA A 121 -4.77 -4.10 5.43
N THR A 122 -4.69 -5.44 5.46
CA THR A 122 -3.53 -6.18 4.90
C THR A 122 -3.44 -6.06 3.38
N MET A 123 -4.56 -5.92 2.67
CA MET A 123 -4.58 -5.65 1.23
C MET A 123 -4.11 -4.23 0.91
N ALA A 124 -4.50 -3.25 1.74
CA ALA A 124 -4.04 -1.87 1.66
C ALA A 124 -2.55 -1.72 2.03
N GLU A 125 -2.01 -2.64 2.84
CA GLU A 125 -0.58 -2.75 3.16
C GLU A 125 0.22 -3.51 2.10
N THR A 126 -0.28 -3.55 0.85
CA THR A 126 0.60 -3.77 -0.29
C THR A 126 1.44 -2.50 -0.45
N GLN A 127 2.57 -2.41 0.26
CA GLN A 127 3.54 -1.35 0.04
C GLN A 127 3.92 -1.36 -1.44
N ARG A 128 3.48 -0.34 -2.17
CA ARG A 128 3.91 -0.14 -3.55
C ARG A 128 5.36 0.33 -3.50
N TYR A 129 6.28 -0.59 -3.79
CA TYR A 129 7.65 -0.24 -4.11
C TYR A 129 7.68 0.74 -5.28
N ILE A 130 8.52 1.77 -5.18
CA ILE A 130 8.75 2.72 -6.27
C ILE A 130 9.92 2.18 -7.10
N SER A 131 9.65 1.89 -8.38
CA SER A 131 10.64 1.42 -9.36
C SER A 131 11.91 2.27 -9.30
N GLY A 132 13.07 1.62 -9.31
CA GLY A 132 14.37 2.30 -9.33
C GLY A 132 14.83 2.94 -8.01
N THR A 133 14.11 2.76 -6.89
CA THR A 133 14.60 3.23 -5.57
C THR A 133 15.68 2.33 -4.96
N ALA A 134 15.67 1.04 -5.30
CA ALA A 134 16.73 0.09 -4.99
C ALA A 134 17.53 -0.28 -6.25
N SER A 135 18.79 -0.64 -6.05
CA SER A 135 19.72 -1.06 -7.10
C SER A 135 20.49 -2.32 -6.71
N MET A 136 20.84 -3.09 -7.73
CA MET A 136 21.76 -4.21 -7.64
C MET A 136 23.10 -3.79 -8.25
N ALA A 137 24.15 -3.73 -7.46
CA ALA A 137 25.50 -3.45 -7.91
C ALA A 137 26.32 -4.73 -8.06
N PHE A 138 27.22 -4.74 -9.04
CA PHE A 138 28.19 -5.79 -9.31
C PHE A 138 29.60 -5.24 -9.14
N VAL A 139 30.43 -5.98 -8.43
CA VAL A 139 31.84 -5.67 -8.22
C VAL A 139 32.66 -6.94 -8.38
N THR A 140 33.66 -6.94 -9.26
CA THR A 140 34.64 -8.03 -9.40
C THR A 140 35.74 -7.88 -8.36
N VAL A 141 36.18 -9.00 -7.77
CA VAL A 141 37.24 -9.02 -6.75
C VAL A 141 38.19 -10.21 -6.99
N PRO A 142 39.50 -10.07 -6.71
CA PRO A 142 40.49 -11.09 -7.07
C PRO A 142 40.42 -12.37 -6.22
N ASN A 143 39.95 -12.28 -4.98
CA ASN A 143 39.98 -13.41 -4.06
C ASN A 143 38.91 -13.33 -2.96
N MET A 144 38.71 -14.46 -2.28
CA MET A 144 37.70 -14.63 -1.24
C MET A 144 37.94 -13.76 0.02
N GLU A 145 39.19 -13.42 0.33
CA GLU A 145 39.53 -12.60 1.50
C GLU A 145 39.06 -11.16 1.28
N VAL A 146 39.40 -10.57 0.13
CA VAL A 146 38.93 -9.24 -0.30
C VAL A 146 37.41 -9.22 -0.40
N ALA A 147 36.81 -10.27 -0.98
CA ALA A 147 35.36 -10.41 -1.11
C ALA A 147 34.65 -10.32 0.26
N LYS A 148 35.10 -11.11 1.25
CA LYS A 148 34.51 -11.14 2.58
C LYS A 148 34.69 -9.83 3.33
N LYS A 149 35.88 -9.22 3.22
CA LYS A 149 36.18 -7.93 3.85
C LYS A 149 35.26 -6.83 3.31
N LEU A 150 35.24 -6.63 2.00
CA LEU A 150 34.38 -5.62 1.36
C LEU A 150 32.90 -5.86 1.65
N ALA A 151 32.44 -7.11 1.53
CA ALA A 151 31.04 -7.46 1.82
C ALA A 151 30.65 -7.12 3.27
N GLY A 152 31.50 -7.47 4.24
CA GLY A 152 31.28 -7.18 5.66
C GLY A 152 31.24 -5.68 5.93
N ASP A 153 32.21 -4.94 5.41
CA ASP A 153 32.32 -3.49 5.61
C ASP A 153 31.13 -2.73 5.01
N LEU A 154 30.72 -3.09 3.79
CA LEU A 154 29.58 -2.45 3.10
C LEU A 154 28.28 -2.61 3.90
N VAL A 155 28.05 -3.80 4.48
CA VAL A 155 26.87 -4.06 5.31
C VAL A 155 26.99 -3.35 6.67
N GLN A 156 28.16 -3.41 7.31
CA GLN A 156 28.39 -2.77 8.61
C GLN A 156 28.20 -1.25 8.54
N LYS A 157 28.68 -0.62 7.47
CA LYS A 157 28.54 0.82 7.21
C LYS A 157 27.16 1.21 6.66
N ARG A 158 26.26 0.23 6.48
CA ARG A 158 24.91 0.43 5.89
C ARG A 158 24.96 1.02 4.47
N LEU A 159 26.03 0.75 3.73
CA LEU A 159 26.14 1.06 2.30
C LEU A 159 25.42 0.02 1.45
N ALA A 160 25.16 -1.16 2.01
CA ALA A 160 24.37 -2.22 1.41
C ALA A 160 23.52 -2.93 2.46
N ALA A 161 22.37 -3.45 2.05
CA ALA A 161 21.56 -4.33 2.91
C ALA A 161 22.07 -5.78 2.89
N CYS A 162 22.55 -6.23 1.72
CA CYS A 162 22.98 -7.61 1.49
C CYS A 162 24.03 -7.68 0.39
N VAL A 163 24.96 -8.62 0.51
CA VAL A 163 25.96 -8.95 -0.52
C VAL A 163 25.99 -10.46 -0.71
N ASN A 164 25.86 -10.92 -1.97
CA ASN A 164 26.10 -12.31 -2.32
C ASN A 164 27.48 -12.41 -2.97
N ILE A 165 28.28 -13.40 -2.57
CA ILE A 165 29.60 -13.68 -3.16
C ILE A 165 29.46 -14.86 -4.12
N ILE A 166 29.79 -14.67 -5.39
CA ILE A 166 29.70 -15.68 -6.44
C ILE A 166 31.13 -16.09 -6.82
N PRO A 167 31.59 -17.29 -6.40
CA PRO A 167 32.93 -17.80 -6.75
C PRO A 167 32.95 -18.50 -8.12
N GLY A 168 34.15 -18.74 -8.64
CA GLY A 168 34.36 -19.58 -9.83
C GLY A 168 34.08 -18.86 -11.15
N VAL A 169 34.32 -17.55 -11.19
CA VAL A 169 34.17 -16.73 -12.40
C VAL A 169 35.53 -16.56 -13.05
N PHE A 170 35.55 -16.54 -14.39
CA PHE A 170 36.72 -16.13 -15.15
C PHE A 170 36.42 -14.83 -15.87
N SER A 171 37.27 -13.84 -15.65
CA SER A 171 37.23 -12.56 -16.36
C SER A 171 38.17 -12.65 -17.55
N VAL A 172 37.65 -12.38 -18.76
CA VAL A 172 38.40 -12.40 -20.01
C VAL A 172 38.36 -11.00 -20.59
N TYR A 173 39.52 -10.39 -20.78
CA TYR A 173 39.65 -9.00 -21.22
C TYR A 173 40.91 -8.80 -22.07
N GLU A 174 40.98 -7.68 -22.78
CA GLU A 174 42.17 -7.29 -23.53
C GLU A 174 43.01 -6.31 -22.72
N TRP A 175 44.29 -6.63 -22.52
CA TRP A 175 45.26 -5.75 -21.90
C TRP A 175 46.54 -5.71 -22.73
N GLU A 176 47.03 -4.51 -23.06
CA GLU A 176 48.24 -4.31 -23.87
C GLU A 176 48.29 -5.14 -25.18
N GLY A 177 47.12 -5.30 -25.83
CA GLY A 177 46.99 -6.03 -27.08
C GLY A 177 46.99 -7.56 -26.93
N LYS A 178 46.85 -8.09 -25.72
CA LYS A 178 46.74 -9.52 -25.43
C LYS A 178 45.43 -9.82 -24.71
N ILE A 179 44.86 -10.98 -25.01
CA ILE A 179 43.71 -11.49 -24.26
C ILE A 179 44.24 -12.15 -22.99
N GLU A 180 43.85 -11.58 -21.86
CA GLU A 180 44.16 -12.09 -20.53
C GLU A 180 42.93 -12.81 -19.95
N GLN A 181 43.18 -13.74 -19.04
CA GLN A 181 42.15 -14.49 -18.33
C GLN A 181 42.51 -14.67 -16.87
N ASP A 182 41.69 -14.12 -15.97
CA ASP A 182 41.89 -14.19 -14.53
C ASP A 182 40.73 -14.89 -13.83
N SER A 183 41.05 -15.61 -12.74
CA SER A 183 40.04 -16.21 -11.86
C SER A 183 39.61 -15.19 -10.82
N GLU A 184 38.31 -14.88 -10.78
CA GLU A 184 37.76 -13.83 -9.93
C GLU A 184 36.47 -14.28 -9.23
N LEU A 185 35.94 -13.39 -8.38
CA LEU A 185 34.63 -13.53 -7.76
C LEU A 185 33.80 -12.29 -8.08
N ILE A 186 32.48 -12.46 -8.16
CA ILE A 186 31.54 -11.35 -8.31
C ILE A 186 30.80 -11.13 -6.98
N LEU A 187 30.85 -9.90 -6.49
CA LEU A 187 29.96 -9.42 -5.43
C LEU A 187 28.68 -8.90 -6.06
N MET A 188 27.54 -9.50 -5.71
CA MET A 188 26.21 -9.03 -6.10
C MET A 188 25.55 -8.34 -4.90
N ILE A 189 25.57 -7.02 -4.91
CA ILE A 189 25.26 -6.15 -3.78
C ILE A 189 23.87 -5.53 -3.96
N LYS A 190 23.02 -5.55 -2.91
CA LYS A 190 21.68 -4.94 -2.93
C LYS A 190 21.66 -3.74 -2.00
N THR A 191 21.33 -2.59 -2.55
CA THR A 191 21.34 -1.31 -1.84
C THR A 191 20.27 -0.36 -2.38
N LEU A 192 20.19 0.84 -1.81
CA LEU A 192 19.43 1.95 -2.37
C LEU A 192 20.17 2.58 -3.53
N THR A 193 19.45 3.00 -4.57
CA THR A 193 20.02 3.68 -5.74
C THR A 193 20.78 4.95 -5.33
N THR A 194 20.29 5.66 -4.31
CA THR A 194 20.95 6.86 -3.75
C THR A 194 22.27 6.58 -3.04
N LYS A 195 22.59 5.31 -2.73
CA LYS A 195 23.83 4.89 -2.05
C LYS A 195 24.87 4.31 -2.99
N VAL A 196 24.56 4.17 -4.29
CA VAL A 196 25.49 3.58 -5.27
C VAL A 196 26.78 4.39 -5.38
N ASP A 197 26.72 5.71 -5.37
CA ASP A 197 27.92 6.56 -5.49
C ASP A 197 28.84 6.40 -4.27
N GLU A 198 28.27 6.47 -3.06
CA GLU A 198 29.00 6.28 -1.79
C GLU A 198 29.59 4.87 -1.68
N LEU A 199 28.82 3.85 -2.12
CA LEU A 199 29.31 2.48 -2.23
C LEU A 199 30.48 2.37 -3.20
N SER A 200 30.38 3.01 -4.37
CA SER A 200 31.40 2.97 -5.41
C SER A 200 32.69 3.64 -4.96
N GLU A 201 32.58 4.76 -4.24
CA GLU A 201 33.71 5.43 -3.62
C GLU A 201 34.37 4.56 -2.53
N TYR A 202 33.56 3.91 -1.68
CA TYR A 202 34.09 3.00 -0.67
C TYR A 202 34.86 1.84 -1.30
N VAL A 203 34.29 1.21 -2.34
CA VAL A 203 34.95 0.13 -3.07
C VAL A 203 36.26 0.63 -3.66
N ARG A 204 36.26 1.75 -4.40
CA ARG A 204 37.48 2.31 -5.01
C ARG A 204 38.62 2.52 -4.00
N ASN A 205 38.30 3.01 -2.80
CA ASN A 205 39.30 3.30 -1.77
C ASN A 205 39.83 2.05 -1.07
N ASN A 206 39.17 0.90 -1.21
CA ASN A 206 39.48 -0.34 -0.48
C ASN A 206 39.69 -1.54 -1.39
N HIS A 207 39.69 -1.34 -2.71
CA HIS A 207 39.91 -2.38 -3.70
C HIS A 207 41.42 -2.50 -4.05
N PRO A 208 41.95 -3.72 -4.26
CA PRO A 208 43.35 -3.91 -4.64
C PRO A 208 43.69 -3.45 -6.06
N TYR A 209 42.71 -3.33 -6.95
CA TYR A 209 42.92 -2.84 -8.32
C TYR A 209 42.82 -1.32 -8.39
N ASP A 210 43.66 -0.72 -9.23
CA ASP A 210 43.66 0.73 -9.48
C ASP A 210 42.32 1.21 -10.06
N CYS A 211 41.71 0.39 -10.93
CA CYS A 211 40.37 0.61 -11.49
C CYS A 211 39.47 -0.57 -11.12
N ALA A 212 38.75 -0.44 -9.99
CA ALA A 212 37.75 -1.41 -9.58
C ALA A 212 36.51 -1.34 -10.48
N GLU A 213 36.05 -2.47 -11.00
CA GLU A 213 34.77 -2.57 -11.68
C GLU A 213 33.65 -2.38 -10.65
N VAL A 214 32.82 -1.34 -10.83
CA VAL A 214 31.60 -1.13 -10.08
C VAL A 214 30.52 -0.67 -11.05
N ILE A 215 29.54 -1.53 -11.28
CA ILE A 215 28.39 -1.23 -12.14
C ILE A 215 27.10 -1.54 -11.40
N SER A 216 26.00 -0.88 -11.74
CA SER A 216 24.71 -1.14 -11.10
C SER A 216 23.54 -1.14 -12.08
N SER A 217 22.51 -1.91 -11.72
CA SER A 217 21.22 -1.92 -12.41
C SER A 217 20.13 -1.61 -11.40
N GLN A 218 19.18 -0.76 -11.79
CA GLN A 218 18.01 -0.46 -11.00
C GLN A 218 17.10 -1.70 -10.87
N ILE A 219 16.44 -1.83 -9.72
CA ILE A 219 15.45 -2.87 -9.47
C ILE A 219 14.08 -2.27 -9.76
N ASP A 220 13.36 -2.82 -10.75
CA ASP A 220 12.04 -2.29 -11.12
C ASP A 220 10.90 -2.89 -10.30
N ASN A 221 11.02 -4.18 -9.94
CA ASN A 221 10.00 -4.89 -9.21
C ASN A 221 10.62 -5.99 -8.33
N GLY A 222 9.85 -6.48 -7.36
CA GLY A 222 10.24 -7.57 -6.49
C GLY A 222 9.27 -7.74 -5.33
N ASN A 223 9.66 -8.55 -4.35
CA ASN A 223 8.86 -8.76 -3.17
C ASN A 223 8.85 -7.50 -2.29
N ALA A 224 7.70 -6.82 -2.16
CA ALA A 224 7.61 -5.52 -1.47
C ALA A 224 8.18 -5.52 -0.03
N PRO A 225 7.87 -6.51 0.84
CA PRO A 225 8.51 -6.62 2.16
C PRO A 225 10.05 -6.70 2.12
N TYR A 226 10.62 -7.34 1.10
CA TYR A 226 12.07 -7.46 0.95
C TYR A 226 12.70 -6.12 0.51
N LEU A 227 12.05 -5.42 -0.43
CA LEU A 227 12.50 -4.11 -0.88
C LEU A 227 12.40 -3.05 0.23
N GLN A 228 11.35 -3.15 1.05
CA GLN A 228 11.21 -2.35 2.27
C GLN A 228 12.34 -2.62 3.26
N TRP A 229 12.67 -3.91 3.49
CA TRP A 229 13.77 -4.29 4.36
C TRP A 229 15.13 -3.74 3.88
N ILE A 230 15.38 -3.72 2.57
CA ILE A 230 16.60 -3.08 2.01
C ILE A 230 16.65 -1.61 2.41
N SER A 231 15.55 -0.88 2.19
CA SER A 231 15.47 0.55 2.52
C SER A 231 15.69 0.79 4.01
N GLN A 232 14.99 0.04 4.87
CA GLN A 232 15.10 0.20 6.33
C GLN A 232 16.51 -0.08 6.84
N THR A 233 17.14 -1.15 6.34
CA THR A 233 18.49 -1.55 6.74
C THR A 233 19.52 -0.49 6.37
N VAL A 234 19.43 0.04 5.15
CA VAL A 234 20.36 1.05 4.62
C VAL A 234 20.14 2.42 5.27
N LEU A 235 18.89 2.83 5.48
CA LEU A 235 18.56 4.10 6.15
C LEU A 235 18.78 4.03 7.68
N GLY A 236 18.93 2.83 8.24
CA GLY A 236 19.15 2.65 9.65
C GLY A 236 17.91 2.79 10.51
N GLU A 237 16.73 2.59 9.93
CA GLU A 237 15.47 2.63 10.66
C GLU A 237 15.37 1.44 11.62
N PRO A 238 14.79 1.62 12.83
CA PRO A 238 14.61 0.53 13.77
C PRO A 238 13.67 -0.52 13.19
N ASP A 239 14.14 -1.76 13.19
CA ASP A 239 13.36 -2.92 12.77
C ASP A 239 12.13 -3.06 13.69
N LYS A 240 10.92 -2.90 13.15
CA LYS A 240 9.67 -2.96 13.92
C LYS A 240 9.33 -4.40 14.37
N LYS A 241 10.16 -5.38 14.03
CA LYS A 241 9.99 -6.81 14.33
C LYS A 241 11.20 -7.38 15.07
N LYS A 242 11.47 -6.88 16.28
CA LYS A 242 12.27 -7.61 17.26
C LYS A 242 11.48 -7.81 18.54
#